data_AF-X1FE82-F1
#
_entry.id   AF-X1FE82-F1
#
_cell.length_a   1.000
_cell.length_b   1.000
_cell.length_c   1.000
_cell.angle_alpha   90.00
_cell.angle_beta   90.00
_cell.angle_gamma   90.00
#
_symmetry.space_group_name_H-M   'P 1'
#
loop_
_entity.id
_entity.type
_entity.pdbx_description
1 polymer ?
#
loop_
_entity_poly.entity_id
_entity_poly.type
_entity_poly.pdbx_seq_one_letter_code
_entity_poly.pdbx_strand_id
1 'polypeptide(L)'
;VSAGRGFAHVNPSGALTPCPVSSMTTHNLTKSSLREGLASDFFKYIRENEHLLETEGSPCALFSHQEELALIASKFKASKVGTL
;
A
#
# COMPACT_ATOMS: atom_id res chain seq x y z
N VAL A 1 3.42 -2.08 11.19
CA VAL A 1 4.13 -2.83 10.10
C VAL A 1 3.22 -2.95 8.89
N SER A 2 3.65 -2.53 7.69
CA SER A 2 2.88 -2.58 6.42
C SER A 2 3.75 -2.05 5.26
N ALA A 3 3.24 -2.01 4.02
CA ALA A 3 3.90 -1.40 2.85
C ALA A 3 5.34 -1.88 2.61
N GLY A 4 5.60 -3.17 2.82
CA GLY A 4 6.91 -3.79 2.69
C GLY A 4 7.81 -3.66 3.93
N ARG A 5 7.40 -2.90 4.96
CA ARG A 5 8.03 -2.94 6.29
C ARG A 5 7.44 -4.11 7.08
N GLY A 6 8.03 -5.28 6.91
CA GLY A 6 7.62 -6.54 7.54
C GLY A 6 6.68 -7.38 6.68
N PHE A 7 5.68 -6.76 6.04
CA PHE A 7 4.81 -7.45 5.08
C PHE A 7 4.23 -6.52 4.01
N ALA A 8 3.76 -7.12 2.92
CA ALA A 8 2.88 -6.52 1.92
C ALA A 8 1.87 -7.58 1.48
N HIS A 9 0.78 -7.20 0.81
CA HIS A 9 -0.26 -8.12 0.37
C HIS A 9 -0.34 -8.18 -1.16
N VAL A 10 -0.34 -9.38 -1.71
CA VAL A 10 -0.57 -9.64 -3.14
C VAL A 10 -1.91 -10.33 -3.26
N ASN A 11 -2.84 -9.75 -4.02
CA ASN A 11 -4.16 -10.35 -4.21
C ASN A 11 -4.13 -11.46 -5.29
N PRO A 12 -5.24 -12.20 -5.51
CA PRO A 12 -5.29 -13.25 -6.54
C PRO A 12 -5.08 -12.77 -7.98
N SER A 13 -5.30 -11.48 -8.28
CA SER A 13 -5.06 -10.90 -9.60
C SER A 13 -3.61 -10.39 -9.77
N GLY A 14 -2.74 -10.58 -8.79
CA GLY A 14 -1.34 -10.14 -8.79
C GLY A 14 -1.11 -8.69 -8.36
N ALA A 15 -2.13 -7.94 -7.97
CA ALA A 15 -1.98 -6.56 -7.50
C ALA A 15 -1.26 -6.52 -6.14
N LEU A 16 -0.18 -5.74 -6.08
CA LEU A 16 0.57 -5.50 -4.85
C LEU A 16 -0.05 -4.33 -4.09
N THR A 17 -0.46 -4.57 -2.85
CA THR A 17 -1.13 -3.62 -1.95
C THR A 17 -0.35 -3.50 -0.64
N PRO A 18 -0.32 -2.32 0.00
CA PRO A 18 0.47 -2.12 1.22
C PRO A 18 -0.11 -2.91 2.40
N CYS A 19 -1.44 -3.04 2.47
CA CYS A 19 -2.20 -3.80 3.46
C CYS A 19 -3.38 -4.53 2.79
N PRO A 20 -3.83 -5.69 3.29
CA PRO A 20 -5.00 -6.39 2.75
C PRO A 20 -6.29 -5.57 2.79
N VAL A 21 -6.40 -4.60 3.70
CA VAL A 21 -7.59 -3.74 3.85
C VAL A 21 -7.55 -2.55 2.89
N SER A 22 -6.37 -2.04 2.57
CA SER A 22 -6.21 -0.94 1.62
C SER A 22 -6.18 -1.48 0.19
N SER A 23 -7.26 -1.29 -0.56
CA SER A 23 -7.36 -1.77 -1.95
C SER A 23 -6.63 -0.85 -2.95
N MET A 24 -5.56 -0.16 -2.56
CA MET A 24 -4.80 0.76 -3.43
C MET A 24 -3.49 0.11 -3.90
N THR A 25 -3.20 0.20 -5.20
CA THR A 25 -2.04 -0.43 -5.82
C THR A 25 -1.43 0.45 -6.91
N THR A 26 -0.10 0.38 -7.04
CA THR A 26 0.64 1.00 -8.16
C THR A 26 1.19 -0.05 -9.13
N HIS A 27 1.28 -1.32 -8.70
CA HIS A 27 2.00 -2.37 -9.42
C HIS A 27 1.22 -3.69 -9.37
N ASN A 28 1.19 -4.38 -10.51
CA ASN A 28 0.72 -5.75 -10.62
C ASN A 28 1.91 -6.66 -10.93
N LEU A 29 2.13 -7.69 -10.11
CA LEU A 29 3.26 -8.61 -10.21
C LEU A 29 3.19 -9.55 -11.44
N THR A 30 2.07 -9.56 -12.15
CA THR A 30 1.97 -10.19 -13.49
C THR A 30 2.63 -9.34 -14.58
N LYS A 31 2.82 -8.03 -14.34
CA LYS A 31 3.38 -7.05 -15.28
C LYS A 31 4.67 -6.38 -14.76
N SER A 32 5.05 -6.62 -13.51
CA SER A 32 6.18 -5.98 -12.83
C SER A 32 6.82 -6.93 -11.82
N SER A 33 8.04 -6.63 -11.37
CA SER A 33 8.71 -7.39 -10.33
C SER A 33 8.30 -6.94 -8.92
N LEU A 34 8.42 -7.84 -7.94
CA LEU A 34 8.21 -7.51 -6.53
C LEU A 34 9.15 -6.37 -6.07
N ARG A 35 10.39 -6.37 -6.58
CA ARG A 35 11.38 -5.32 -6.26
C ARG A 35 10.90 -3.95 -6.70
N GLU A 36 10.38 -3.82 -7.93
CA GLU A 36 9.84 -2.56 -8.44
C GLU A 36 8.63 -2.09 -7.61
N GLY A 37 7.70 -3.00 -7.31
CA GLY A 37 6.52 -2.67 -6.50
C GLY A 37 6.88 -2.18 -5.09
N LEU A 38 7.78 -2.87 -4.38
CA LEU A 38 8.22 -2.48 -3.04
C LEU A 38 9.06 -1.18 -3.03
N ALA A 39 9.75 -0.90 -4.14
CA ALA A 39 10.52 0.32 -4.34
C ALA A 39 9.69 1.50 -4.89
N SER A 40 8.39 1.29 -5.15
CA SER A 40 7.51 2.37 -5.63
C SER A 40 7.42 3.52 -4.64
N ASP A 41 7.26 4.74 -5.15
CA ASP A 41 7.21 5.94 -4.31
C ASP A 41 6.01 5.92 -3.35
N PHE A 42 4.90 5.27 -3.75
CA PHE A 42 3.78 5.01 -2.86
C PHE A 42 4.18 4.18 -1.63
N PHE A 43 4.90 3.07 -1.84
CA PHE A 43 5.37 2.21 -0.76
C PHE A 43 6.44 2.89 0.10
N LYS A 44 7.37 3.63 -0.52
CA LYS A 44 8.39 4.41 0.21
C LYS A 44 7.74 5.46 1.10
N TYR A 45 6.79 6.22 0.56
CA TYR A 45 6.10 7.27 1.31
C TYR A 45 5.42 6.71 2.54
N ILE A 46 4.69 5.59 2.44
CA ILE A 46 4.04 4.96 3.60
C ILE A 46 5.08 4.55 4.66
N ARG A 47 6.26 4.05 4.25
CA ARG A 47 7.31 3.64 5.19
C ARG A 47 8.03 4.81 5.86
N GLU A 48 8.16 5.93 5.16
CA GLU A 48 8.81 7.15 5.66
C GLU A 48 7.89 7.96 6.61
N ASN A 49 6.59 7.70 6.56
CA ASN A 49 5.59 8.34 7.42
C ASN A 49 5.16 7.35 8.52
N GLU A 50 5.96 7.27 9.59
CA GLU A 50 5.80 6.24 10.63
C GLU A 50 4.42 6.24 11.30
N HIS A 51 3.77 7.41 11.43
CA HIS A 51 2.43 7.53 12.00
C HIS A 51 1.39 6.69 11.24
N LEU A 52 1.52 6.52 9.91
CA LEU A 52 0.65 5.66 9.11
C LEU A 52 0.79 4.16 9.44
N LEU A 53 1.84 3.80 10.16
CA LEU A 53 2.18 2.42 10.52
C LEU A 53 1.97 2.13 12.01
N GLU A 54 1.57 3.14 12.78
CA GLU A 54 1.24 3.05 14.20
C GLU A 54 -0.23 2.70 14.39
N THR A 55 -0.50 1.75 15.27
CA THR A 55 -1.85 1.23 15.47
C THR A 55 -2.67 2.02 16.48
N GLU A 56 -2.06 2.83 17.38
CA GLU A 56 -2.72 3.64 18.42
C GLU A 56 -4.05 3.07 19.00
N GLY A 57 -4.07 1.78 19.36
CA GLY A 57 -5.25 1.11 19.93
C GLY A 57 -6.26 0.56 18.91
N SER A 58 -6.01 0.72 17.61
CA SER A 58 -6.72 0.09 16.50
C SER A 58 -6.03 -1.22 16.06
N PRO A 59 -6.79 -2.17 15.46
CA PRO A 59 -6.22 -3.41 14.94
C PRO A 59 -5.42 -3.20 13.64
N CYS A 60 -5.55 -2.06 12.96
CA CYS A 60 -4.93 -1.83 11.66
C CYS A 60 -4.61 -0.35 11.44
N ALA A 61 -3.31 -0.01 11.46
CA ALA A 61 -2.80 1.35 11.30
C ALA A 61 -3.32 2.05 10.03
N LEU A 62 -3.09 1.45 8.85
CA LEU A 62 -3.53 2.04 7.57
C LEU A 62 -5.05 2.14 7.44
N PHE A 63 -5.81 1.33 8.19
CA PHE A 63 -7.27 1.47 8.24
C PHE A 63 -7.68 2.66 9.13
N SER A 64 -6.93 3.00 10.17
CA SER A 64 -7.18 4.24 10.93
C SER A 64 -6.94 5.50 10.11
N HIS A 65 -6.09 5.42 9.08
CA HIS A 65 -5.69 6.56 8.23
C HIS A 65 -6.24 6.47 6.79
N GLN A 66 -7.48 5.98 6.59
CA GLN A 66 -8.00 5.74 5.22
C GLN A 66 -8.04 6.99 4.34
N GLU A 67 -8.42 8.14 4.92
CA GLU A 67 -8.53 9.40 4.19
C GLU A 67 -7.16 9.88 3.72
N GLU A 68 -6.17 9.86 4.62
CA GLU A 68 -4.79 10.20 4.29
C GLU A 68 -4.21 9.24 3.25
N LEU A 69 -4.49 7.94 3.40
CA LEU A 69 -4.06 6.93 2.44
C LEU A 69 -4.66 7.14 1.05
N ALA A 70 -5.91 7.61 0.95
CA ALA A 70 -6.56 7.94 -0.31
C ALA A 70 -5.87 9.13 -1.00
N LEU A 71 -5.53 10.19 -0.23
CA LEU A 71 -4.79 11.36 -0.74
C LEU A 71 -3.40 10.96 -1.26
N ILE A 72 -2.67 10.16 -0.48
CA ILE A 72 -1.35 9.63 -0.84
C ILE A 72 -1.47 8.76 -2.11
N ALA A 73 -2.48 7.90 -2.17
CA ALA A 73 -2.71 7.05 -3.33
C ALA A 73 -2.94 7.87 -4.60
N SER A 74 -3.78 8.92 -4.54
CA SER A 74 -3.97 9.85 -5.65
C SER A 74 -2.67 10.55 -6.07
N LYS A 75 -1.86 11.00 -5.11
CA LYS A 75 -0.55 11.64 -5.38
C LYS A 75 0.38 10.75 -6.19
N PHE A 76 0.39 9.44 -5.90
CA PHE A 76 1.27 8.47 -6.57
C PHE A 76 0.61 7.71 -7.71
N LYS A 77 -0.56 8.16 -8.19
CA LYS A 77 -1.35 7.48 -9.23
C LYS A 77 -1.63 6.01 -8.88
N ALA A 78 -1.69 5.69 -7.60
CA ALA A 78 -2.17 4.41 -7.14
C ALA A 78 -3.66 4.34 -7.41
N SER A 79 -4.11 3.22 -7.94
CA SER A 79 -5.49 3.00 -8.31
C SER A 79 -6.10 1.89 -7.48
N LYS A 80 -7.43 1.81 -7.48
CA LYS A 80 -8.12 0.73 -6.80
C LYS A 80 -7.81 -0.58 -7.51
N VAL A 81 -7.55 -1.64 -6.75
CA VAL A 81 -7.36 -2.98 -7.30
C VAL A 81 -8.49 -3.30 -8.30
N GLY A 82 -8.12 -3.78 -9.48
CA GLY A 82 -9.05 -4.09 -10.58
C GLY A 82 -9.21 -2.98 -11.63
N THR A 83 -8.48 -1.86 -11.52
CA THR A 83 -8.50 -0.76 -12.49
C THR A 83 -7.20 -0.58 -13.31
N LEU A 84 -6.26 -1.53 -13.22
CA LEU A 84 -4.95 -1.57 -13.92
C LEU A 84 -4.85 -2.68 -14.97
#